data_AF-A0A1V3WLT0-F1
#
_entry.id   AF-A0A1V3WLT0-F1
#
_cell.length_a   1.000
_cell.length_b   1.000
_cell.length_c   1.000
_cell.angle_alpha   90.00
_cell.angle_beta   90.00
_cell.angle_gamma   90.00
#
_symmetry.space_group_name_H-M   'P 1'
#
loop_
_entity.id
_entity.type
_entity.pdbx_description
1 polymer ?
#
loop_
_entity_poly.entity_id
_entity_poly.type
_entity_poly.pdbx_seq_one_letter_code
_entity_poly.pdbx_strand_id
1 'polypeptide(L)'
;MYLLMTMKLRIKMSHKEDQLAAKVADRGLSVDDAERIHERVAEALGDEASYFGNMKKLLGIADQDATSVEYSSILWPGFDFTAIASEDGLLESARYRHKKRNSLTVGSPIGLPIWSMDVAEFTERFGPMNSGRQWSLFDKLLPAYEEYEFSWEGESYGAGFSWGLFMFSAMSWD
;
A
#
# COMPACT_ATOMS: atom_id res chain seq x y z
N MET A 1 2.80 7.11 8.36
CA MET A 1 3.69 6.33 9.25
C MET A 1 3.14 4.96 9.51
N TYR A 2 1.95 4.84 10.14
CA TYR A 2 1.29 3.55 10.39
C TYR A 2 1.32 2.57 9.20
N LEU A 3 0.76 2.95 8.04
CA LEU A 3 0.73 2.10 6.84
C LEU A 3 2.10 1.84 6.21
N LEU A 4 3.07 2.73 6.40
CA LEU A 4 4.44 2.48 5.91
C LEU A 4 5.10 1.37 6.74
N MET A 5 4.85 1.32 8.04
CA MET A 5 5.43 0.30 8.91
C MET A 5 4.84 -1.09 8.71
N THR A 6 3.59 -1.19 8.27
CA THR A 6 3.02 -2.49 7.89
C THR A 6 3.73 -3.11 6.68
N MET A 7 4.37 -2.28 5.84
CA MET A 7 5.16 -2.73 4.68
C MET A 7 6.59 -3.19 5.05
N LYS A 8 7.05 -2.95 6.29
CA LYS A 8 8.46 -3.14 6.70
C LYS A 8 8.99 -4.53 6.38
N LEU A 9 8.18 -5.58 6.60
CA LEU A 9 8.58 -6.96 6.35
C LEU A 9 8.96 -7.19 4.88
N ARG A 10 8.13 -6.75 3.92
CA ARG A 10 8.45 -6.90 2.49
C ARG A 10 9.59 -6.00 2.05
N ILE A 11 9.70 -4.79 2.60
CA ILE A 11 10.83 -3.91 2.32
C ILE A 11 12.15 -4.59 2.70
N LYS A 12 12.20 -5.23 3.88
CA LYS A 12 13.36 -5.99 4.35
C LYS A 12 13.67 -7.18 3.44
N MET A 13 12.65 -7.92 3.02
CA MET A 13 12.80 -9.04 2.08
C MET A 13 13.34 -8.59 0.72
N SER A 14 13.04 -7.36 0.31
CA SER A 14 13.52 -6.76 -0.95
C SER A 14 14.83 -5.97 -0.82
N HIS A 15 15.48 -6.00 0.35
CA HIS A 15 16.70 -5.26 0.66
C HIS A 15 16.59 -3.75 0.38
N LYS A 16 15.46 -3.13 0.77
CA LYS A 16 15.16 -1.69 0.56
C LYS A 16 15.05 -0.90 1.86
N GLU A 17 15.70 -1.35 2.93
CA GLU A 17 15.65 -0.71 4.25
C GLU A 17 16.10 0.76 4.22
N ASP A 18 17.10 1.09 3.40
CA ASP A 18 17.55 2.48 3.23
C ASP A 18 16.46 3.39 2.66
N GLN A 19 15.59 2.86 1.77
CA GLN A 19 14.47 3.62 1.21
C GLN A 19 13.37 3.85 2.25
N LEU A 20 13.13 2.88 3.14
CA LEU A 20 12.26 3.08 4.31
C LEU A 20 12.84 4.16 5.24
N ALA A 21 14.11 4.06 5.60
CA ALA A 21 14.77 5.03 6.47
C ALA A 21 14.70 6.44 5.88
N ALA A 22 15.01 6.60 4.59
CA ALA A 22 14.90 7.89 3.90
C ALA A 22 13.47 8.44 3.91
N LYS A 23 12.47 7.59 3.62
CA LYS A 23 11.06 7.99 3.59
C LYS A 23 10.55 8.49 4.95
N VAL A 24 11.04 7.90 6.03
CA VAL A 24 10.72 8.31 7.40
C VAL A 24 11.49 9.59 7.77
N ALA A 25 12.77 9.68 7.37
CA ALA A 25 13.62 10.85 7.59
C ALA A 25 13.11 12.12 6.87
N ASP A 26 12.46 11.99 5.71
CA ASP A 26 11.77 13.10 5.01
C ASP A 26 10.71 13.80 5.89
N ARG A 27 10.27 13.13 6.97
CA ARG A 27 9.33 13.65 7.96
C ARG A 27 9.98 14.01 9.30
N GLY A 28 11.30 14.03 9.36
CA GLY A 28 12.07 14.35 10.57
C GLY A 28 11.97 13.29 11.65
N LEU A 29 11.69 12.04 11.28
CA LEU A 29 11.50 10.90 12.19
C LEU A 29 12.59 9.86 11.97
N SER A 30 12.84 9.04 12.99
CA SER A 30 13.60 7.79 12.88
C SER A 30 12.67 6.60 12.60
N VAL A 31 13.24 5.47 12.16
CA VAL A 31 12.46 4.21 12.00
C VAL A 31 11.82 3.78 13.32
N ASP A 32 12.53 3.94 14.45
CA ASP A 32 12.00 3.63 15.77
C ASP A 32 10.84 4.55 16.17
N ASP A 33 10.87 5.83 15.78
CA ASP A 33 9.72 6.73 15.95
C ASP A 33 8.52 6.25 15.15
N ALA A 34 8.74 5.85 13.89
CA ALA A 34 7.69 5.36 13.03
C ALA A 34 7.05 4.07 13.56
N GLU A 35 7.83 3.17 14.18
CA GLU A 35 7.36 1.96 14.84
C GLU A 35 6.50 2.28 16.06
N ARG A 36 6.96 3.18 16.95
CA ARG A 36 6.15 3.63 18.09
C ARG A 36 4.84 4.27 17.65
N ILE A 37 4.85 5.05 16.56
CA ILE A 37 3.63 5.62 15.98
C ILE A 37 2.72 4.50 15.44
N HIS A 38 3.29 3.51 14.75
CA HIS A 38 2.55 2.37 14.24
C HIS A 38 1.84 1.61 15.35
N GLU A 39 2.52 1.27 16.44
CA GLU A 39 1.94 0.56 17.59
C GLU A 39 0.79 1.35 18.22
N ARG A 40 0.98 2.64 18.48
CA ARG A 40 -0.05 3.52 19.07
C ARG A 40 -1.29 3.65 18.17
N VAL A 41 -1.08 3.73 16.85
CA VAL A 41 -2.18 3.82 15.90
C VAL A 41 -2.88 2.46 15.77
N ALA A 42 -2.15 1.35 15.77
CA ALA A 42 -2.72 -0.01 15.76
C ALA A 42 -3.64 -0.23 16.97
N GLU A 43 -3.17 0.14 18.17
CA GLU A 43 -3.97 0.08 19.40
C GLU A 43 -5.23 0.92 19.32
N ALA A 44 -5.13 2.16 18.79
CA ALA A 44 -6.28 3.06 18.66
C ALA A 44 -7.30 2.59 17.60
N LEU A 45 -6.84 1.91 16.55
CA LEU A 45 -7.70 1.34 15.52
C LEU A 45 -8.45 0.10 16.05
N GLY A 46 -7.80 -0.70 16.88
CA GLY A 46 -8.42 -1.87 17.50
C GLY A 46 -8.50 -3.07 16.56
N ASP A 47 -9.52 -3.90 16.77
CA ASP A 47 -9.78 -5.09 15.97
C ASP A 47 -10.56 -4.78 14.68
N GLU A 48 -10.76 -5.80 13.85
CA GLU A 48 -11.48 -5.70 12.57
C GLU A 48 -12.87 -5.09 12.71
N ALA A 49 -13.61 -5.43 13.76
CA ALA A 49 -14.97 -4.93 14.00
C ALA A 49 -15.00 -3.42 14.30
N SER A 50 -13.95 -2.90 14.93
CA SER A 50 -13.87 -1.50 15.35
C SER A 50 -13.02 -0.62 14.42
N TYR A 51 -12.22 -1.23 13.54
CA TYR A 51 -11.18 -0.59 12.75
C TYR A 51 -11.66 0.61 11.92
N PHE A 52 -12.70 0.43 11.10
CA PHE A 52 -13.19 1.50 10.22
C PHE A 52 -13.84 2.64 11.01
N GLY A 53 -14.64 2.31 12.02
CA GLY A 53 -15.24 3.29 12.93
C GLY A 53 -14.19 4.12 13.67
N ASN A 54 -13.12 3.48 14.15
CA ASN A 54 -12.02 4.16 14.83
C ASN A 54 -11.14 4.95 13.86
N MET A 55 -10.96 4.48 12.62
CA MET A 55 -10.28 5.24 11.56
C MET A 55 -10.99 6.57 11.30
N LYS A 56 -12.33 6.57 11.17
CA LYS A 56 -13.12 7.80 11.01
C LYS A 56 -12.87 8.79 12.14
N LYS A 57 -12.88 8.32 13.39
CA LYS A 57 -12.60 9.14 14.57
C LYS A 57 -11.19 9.72 14.56
N LEU A 58 -10.19 8.91 14.26
CA LEU A 58 -8.78 9.35 14.18
C LEU A 58 -8.56 10.40 13.09
N LEU A 59 -9.27 10.29 11.97
CA LEU A 59 -9.23 11.25 10.87
C LEU A 59 -10.12 12.47 11.10
N GLY A 60 -10.88 12.52 12.19
CA GLY A 60 -11.79 13.63 12.49
C GLY A 60 -13.00 13.71 11.57
N ILE A 61 -13.42 12.60 10.96
CA ILE A 61 -14.61 12.55 10.10
C ILE A 61 -15.86 12.65 10.98
N ALA A 62 -16.58 13.77 10.84
CA ALA A 62 -17.77 14.05 11.63
C ALA A 62 -18.97 13.16 11.25
N ASP A 63 -19.04 12.76 9.98
CA ASP A 63 -20.09 11.91 9.45
C ASP A 63 -19.92 10.46 9.92
N GLN A 64 -20.82 10.02 10.80
CA GLN A 64 -20.82 8.65 11.33
C GLN A 64 -21.35 7.64 10.31
N ASP A 65 -22.13 8.07 9.33
CA ASP A 65 -22.74 7.21 8.31
C ASP A 65 -21.87 7.10 7.04
N ALA A 66 -20.74 7.83 7.00
CA ALA A 66 -19.78 7.75 5.93
C ALA A 66 -19.31 6.29 5.72
N THR A 67 -19.55 5.76 4.52
CA THR A 67 -19.14 4.43 4.05
C THR A 67 -17.78 4.45 3.37
N SER A 68 -17.18 5.62 3.18
CA SER A 68 -15.82 5.76 2.67
C SER A 68 -15.10 6.92 3.33
N VAL A 69 -13.78 6.79 3.40
CA VAL A 69 -12.86 7.87 3.78
C VAL A 69 -11.81 8.02 2.71
N GLU A 70 -11.51 9.26 2.34
CA GLU A 70 -10.46 9.59 1.39
C GLU A 70 -9.58 10.71 1.95
N TYR A 71 -8.27 10.55 1.85
CA TYR A 71 -7.32 11.60 2.20
C TYR A 71 -6.08 11.57 1.33
N SER A 72 -5.50 12.75 1.11
CA SER A 72 -4.22 12.87 0.42
C SER A 72 -3.07 12.39 1.28
N SER A 73 -2.27 11.49 0.71
CA SER A 73 -1.12 10.92 1.39
C SER A 73 -0.05 11.97 1.63
N ILE A 74 0.31 12.17 2.89
CA ILE A 74 1.47 12.98 3.24
C ILE A 74 2.74 12.26 2.80
N LEU A 75 2.86 10.93 3.02
CA LEU A 75 4.07 10.20 2.66
C LEU A 75 4.30 10.10 1.16
N TRP A 76 3.22 10.03 0.38
CA TRP A 76 3.26 9.93 -1.07
C TRP A 76 2.38 11.03 -1.69
N PRO A 77 2.86 12.29 -1.81
CA PRO A 77 2.03 13.45 -2.18
C PRO A 77 1.21 13.33 -3.47
N GLY A 78 1.63 12.46 -4.38
CA GLY A 78 0.90 12.13 -5.62
C GLY A 78 -0.27 11.15 -5.43
N PHE A 79 -0.46 10.56 -4.26
CA PHE A 79 -1.45 9.51 -4.02
C PHE A 79 -2.52 9.97 -3.03
N ASP A 80 -3.75 9.52 -3.27
CA ASP A 80 -4.82 9.52 -2.29
C ASP A 80 -4.95 8.12 -1.71
N PHE A 81 -5.34 8.03 -0.44
CA PHE A 81 -5.74 6.80 0.20
C PHE A 81 -7.25 6.77 0.30
N THR A 82 -7.87 5.68 -0.12
CA THR A 82 -9.30 5.46 0.01
C THR A 82 -9.52 4.20 0.84
N ALA A 83 -10.39 4.28 1.84
CA ALA A 83 -10.89 3.13 2.59
C ALA A 83 -12.41 3.10 2.51
N ILE A 84 -12.98 1.93 2.21
CA ILE A 84 -14.41 1.72 1.97
C ILE A 84 -14.90 0.66 2.94
N ALA A 85 -16.05 0.92 3.54
CA ALA A 85 -16.75 -0.02 4.39
C ALA A 85 -17.78 -0.84 3.60
N SER A 86 -17.98 -2.08 4.02
CA SER A 86 -19.09 -2.92 3.59
C SER A 86 -20.43 -2.39 4.11
N GLU A 87 -21.52 -3.00 3.68
CA GLU A 87 -22.87 -2.74 4.20
C GLU A 87 -22.96 -2.94 5.72
N ASP A 88 -22.16 -3.85 6.28
CA ASP A 88 -22.09 -4.13 7.72
C ASP A 88 -21.20 -3.13 8.49
N GLY A 89 -20.61 -2.14 7.81
CA GLY A 89 -19.74 -1.13 8.40
C GLY A 89 -18.31 -1.61 8.68
N LEU A 90 -17.95 -2.82 8.26
CA LEU A 90 -16.61 -3.38 8.35
C LEU A 90 -15.72 -2.86 7.23
N LEU A 91 -14.40 -2.81 7.43
CA LEU A 91 -13.48 -2.39 6.37
C LEU A 91 -13.45 -3.43 5.25
N GLU A 92 -13.94 -3.07 4.07
CA GLU A 92 -13.99 -3.95 2.90
C GLU A 92 -12.77 -3.78 2.00
N SER A 93 -12.36 -2.53 1.75
CA SER A 93 -11.20 -2.24 0.92
C SER A 93 -10.45 -1.01 1.41
N ALA A 94 -9.14 -1.02 1.22
CA ALA A 94 -8.27 0.08 1.59
C ALA A 94 -7.04 0.09 0.69
N ARG A 95 -6.83 1.17 -0.06
CA ARG A 95 -5.68 1.27 -0.99
C ARG A 95 -5.33 2.70 -1.33
N TYR A 96 -4.08 2.89 -1.74
CA TYR A 96 -3.61 4.09 -2.39
C TYR A 96 -3.96 4.07 -3.88
N ARG A 97 -4.29 5.25 -4.40
CA ARG A 97 -4.50 5.52 -5.83
C ARG A 97 -3.71 6.77 -6.23
N HIS A 98 -3.04 6.71 -7.35
CA HIS A 98 -2.26 7.81 -7.89
C HIS A 98 -3.20 8.87 -8.49
N LYS A 99 -3.09 10.12 -8.02
CA LYS A 99 -3.92 11.26 -8.42
C LYS A 99 -3.74 11.63 -9.89
N LYS A 100 -2.48 11.60 -10.32
CA LYS A 100 -2.06 12.04 -11.64
C LYS A 100 -0.93 11.14 -12.09
N ARG A 101 -1.19 10.38 -13.15
CA ARG A 101 -0.22 9.46 -13.75
C ARG A 101 1.05 10.23 -14.09
N ASN A 102 2.17 9.74 -13.58
CA ASN A 102 3.46 10.25 -13.95
C ASN A 102 4.08 9.25 -14.92
N SER A 103 4.40 9.70 -16.13
CA SER A 103 5.10 8.87 -17.10
C SER A 103 6.55 8.68 -16.64
N LEU A 104 6.79 7.76 -15.71
CA LEU A 104 8.14 7.28 -15.44
C LEU A 104 8.64 6.59 -16.70
N THR A 105 9.84 6.88 -17.18
CA THR A 105 10.41 6.18 -18.33
C THR A 105 11.36 5.11 -17.81
N VAL A 106 10.83 3.93 -17.48
CA VAL A 106 11.62 2.72 -17.23
C VAL A 106 11.47 1.77 -18.42
N GLY A 107 12.57 1.09 -18.76
CA GLY A 107 12.61 0.12 -19.86
C GLY A 107 12.17 -1.30 -19.47
N SER A 108 11.91 -1.56 -18.19
CA SER A 108 11.49 -2.87 -17.68
C SER A 108 10.70 -2.70 -16.38
N PRO A 109 9.72 -3.58 -16.07
CA PRO A 109 9.00 -3.58 -14.80
C PRO A 109 9.95 -3.69 -13.60
N ILE A 110 11.04 -4.48 -13.69
CA ILE A 110 12.02 -4.67 -12.60
C ILE A 110 12.71 -3.35 -12.21
N GLY A 111 12.82 -2.40 -13.14
CA GLY A 111 13.46 -1.10 -12.92
C GLY A 111 12.60 -0.08 -12.17
N LEU A 112 11.38 -0.43 -11.76
CA LEU A 112 10.49 0.48 -11.08
C LEU A 112 10.93 0.77 -9.63
N PRO A 113 10.93 2.05 -9.20
CA PRO A 113 11.13 2.38 -7.80
C PRO A 113 9.96 1.89 -6.94
N ILE A 114 10.22 1.55 -5.68
CA ILE A 114 9.16 1.21 -4.73
C ILE A 114 8.20 2.41 -4.56
N TRP A 115 6.91 2.12 -4.41
CA TRP A 115 5.81 3.09 -4.26
C TRP A 115 5.64 4.07 -5.42
N SER A 116 6.19 3.78 -6.60
CA SER A 116 6.19 4.71 -7.71
C SER A 116 4.85 4.80 -8.45
N MET A 117 4.02 3.76 -8.35
CA MET A 117 2.74 3.64 -9.06
C MET A 117 1.75 2.78 -8.27
N ASP A 118 0.48 2.89 -8.67
CA ASP A 118 -0.57 2.00 -8.21
C ASP A 118 -0.81 0.81 -9.15
N VAL A 119 -1.66 -0.12 -8.72
CA VAL A 119 -2.04 -1.33 -9.48
C VAL A 119 -2.61 -1.00 -10.86
N ALA A 120 -3.43 0.05 -10.98
CA ALA A 120 -4.09 0.40 -12.24
C ALA A 120 -3.09 0.98 -13.24
N GLU A 121 -2.23 1.89 -12.80
CA GLU A 121 -1.14 2.45 -13.60
C GLU A 121 -0.13 1.38 -14.04
N PHE A 122 0.16 0.40 -13.17
CA PHE A 122 1.00 -0.73 -13.54
C PHE A 122 0.35 -1.59 -14.64
N THR A 123 -0.93 -1.92 -14.49
CA THR A 123 -1.70 -2.74 -15.45
C THR A 123 -1.71 -2.10 -16.83
N GLU A 124 -1.97 -0.80 -16.90
CA GLU A 124 -2.00 -0.06 -18.17
C GLU A 124 -0.66 -0.08 -18.90
N ARG A 125 0.44 -0.14 -18.14
CA ARG A 125 1.78 -0.01 -18.68
C ARG A 125 2.40 -1.33 -19.08
N PHE A 126 2.30 -2.35 -18.23
CA PHE A 126 3.00 -3.62 -18.42
C PHE A 126 2.09 -4.73 -18.91
N GLY A 127 0.79 -4.48 -18.98
CA GLY A 127 -0.20 -5.41 -19.51
C GLY A 127 -1.17 -5.90 -18.43
N PRO A 128 -2.18 -6.67 -18.86
CA PRO A 128 -3.16 -7.22 -17.95
C PRO A 128 -2.47 -8.09 -16.89
N MET A 129 -2.75 -7.77 -15.64
CA MET A 129 -2.31 -8.55 -14.49
C MET A 129 -3.37 -9.59 -14.16
N ASN A 130 -2.95 -10.85 -14.06
CA ASN A 130 -3.76 -11.92 -13.54
C ASN A 130 -3.65 -11.93 -12.01
N SER A 131 -4.77 -12.15 -11.33
CA SER A 131 -4.79 -12.24 -9.87
C SER A 131 -3.92 -13.40 -9.40
N GLY A 132 -2.90 -13.09 -8.61
CA GLY A 132 -2.11 -14.05 -7.86
C GLY A 132 -2.60 -14.17 -6.42
N ARG A 133 -1.67 -14.25 -5.46
CA ARG A 133 -2.00 -14.30 -4.03
C ARG A 133 -2.50 -12.96 -3.52
N GLN A 134 -3.52 -13.00 -2.66
CA GLN A 134 -4.11 -11.82 -2.04
C GLN A 134 -4.20 -12.07 -0.53
N TRP A 135 -3.71 -11.13 0.27
CA TRP A 135 -3.74 -11.20 1.73
C TRP A 135 -4.84 -10.32 2.30
N SER A 136 -5.40 -10.74 3.44
CA SER A 136 -6.41 -9.97 4.15
C SER A 136 -5.88 -8.59 4.56
N LEU A 137 -6.77 -7.59 4.67
CA LEU A 137 -6.46 -6.29 5.26
C LEU A 137 -5.96 -6.41 6.72
N PHE A 138 -6.30 -7.51 7.39
CA PHE A 138 -5.95 -7.80 8.78
C PHE A 138 -4.93 -8.95 8.91
N ASP A 139 -4.24 -9.31 7.82
CA ASP A 139 -3.13 -10.25 7.91
C ASP A 139 -2.06 -9.70 8.87
N LYS A 140 -1.57 -10.57 9.78
CA LYS A 140 -0.65 -10.17 10.84
C LYS A 140 0.73 -9.75 10.35
N LEU A 141 1.13 -10.20 9.16
CA LEU A 141 2.46 -10.00 8.62
C LEU A 141 2.44 -9.13 7.36
N LEU A 142 1.42 -9.29 6.51
CA LEU A 142 1.32 -8.70 5.19
C LEU A 142 -0.08 -8.12 4.94
N PRO A 143 -0.54 -7.17 5.76
CA PRO A 143 -1.88 -6.61 5.59
C PRO A 143 -2.00 -5.88 4.24
N ALA A 144 -3.11 -6.14 3.54
CA ALA A 144 -3.41 -5.55 2.24
C ALA A 144 -2.29 -5.74 1.20
N TYR A 145 -1.60 -6.88 1.26
CA TYR A 145 -0.58 -7.24 0.29
C TYR A 145 -1.20 -8.05 -0.86
N GLU A 146 -0.80 -7.75 -2.09
CA GLU A 146 -1.37 -8.27 -3.32
C GLU A 146 -0.22 -8.69 -4.24
N GLU A 147 -0.27 -9.91 -4.78
CA GLU A 147 0.64 -10.40 -5.81
C GLU A 147 -0.13 -10.69 -7.10
N TYR A 148 0.50 -10.37 -8.21
CA TYR A 148 -0.04 -10.57 -9.55
C TYR A 148 0.99 -11.21 -10.46
N GLU A 149 0.50 -11.98 -11.43
CA GLU A 149 1.28 -12.54 -12.52
C GLU A 149 0.93 -11.82 -13.82
N PHE A 150 1.92 -11.56 -14.67
CA PHE A 150 1.71 -10.90 -15.95
C PHE A 150 2.77 -11.30 -16.97
N SER A 151 2.46 -11.16 -18.26
CA SER A 151 3.44 -11.36 -19.34
C SER A 151 3.91 -10.01 -19.86
N TRP A 152 5.22 -9.85 -19.97
CA TRP A 152 5.84 -8.65 -20.53
C TRP A 152 6.97 -9.06 -21.47
N GLU A 153 6.93 -8.55 -22.71
CA GLU A 153 7.87 -8.90 -23.80
C GLU A 153 8.03 -10.41 -24.04
N GLY A 154 6.96 -11.18 -23.84
CA GLY A 154 6.95 -12.64 -24.06
C GLY A 154 7.43 -13.47 -22.87
N GLU A 155 7.92 -12.82 -21.81
CA GLU A 155 8.41 -13.47 -20.60
C GLU A 155 7.36 -13.36 -19.46
N SER A 156 7.45 -14.26 -18.48
CA SER A 156 6.56 -14.29 -17.31
C SER A 156 7.14 -13.51 -16.15
N TYR A 157 6.32 -12.71 -15.48
CA TYR A 157 6.71 -11.88 -14.35
C TYR A 157 5.69 -11.95 -13.22
N GLY A 158 6.17 -11.71 -11.99
CA GLY A 158 5.36 -11.40 -10.82
C GLY A 158 5.53 -9.95 -10.38
N ALA A 159 4.47 -9.32 -9.89
CA ALA A 159 4.50 -8.01 -9.24
C ALA A 159 3.80 -8.04 -7.88
N GLY A 160 4.41 -7.40 -6.88
CA GLY A 160 3.86 -7.27 -5.53
C GLY A 160 3.45 -5.85 -5.22
N PHE A 161 2.34 -5.68 -4.52
CA PHE A 161 1.79 -4.39 -4.08
C PHE A 161 1.39 -4.48 -2.60
N SER A 162 1.52 -3.37 -1.88
CA SER A 162 1.00 -3.26 -0.51
C SER A 162 0.15 -2.01 -0.40
N TRP A 163 -1.08 -2.16 0.08
CA TRP A 163 -2.09 -1.10 0.07
C TRP A 163 -2.24 -0.47 -1.32
N GLY A 164 -2.13 -1.28 -2.38
CA GLY A 164 -2.15 -0.82 -3.77
C GLY A 164 -0.89 -0.09 -4.27
N LEU A 165 0.15 0.13 -3.45
CA LEU A 165 1.42 0.71 -3.89
C LEU A 165 2.39 -0.35 -4.37
N PHE A 166 3.07 -0.10 -5.48
CA PHE A 166 4.09 -1.00 -6.03
C PHE A 166 5.21 -1.31 -5.02
N MET A 167 5.56 -2.59 -4.87
CA MET A 167 6.63 -3.05 -3.96
C MET A 167 7.83 -3.62 -4.72
N PHE A 168 7.57 -4.48 -5.71
CA PHE A 168 8.59 -5.04 -6.59
C PHE A 168 7.93 -5.68 -7.82
N SER A 169 8.75 -5.99 -8.80
CA SER A 169 8.46 -7.01 -9.80
C SER A 169 9.71 -7.84 -10.06
N ALA A 170 9.52 -9.11 -10.41
CA ALA A 170 10.58 -10.03 -10.72
C ALA A 170 10.16 -10.91 -11.89
N MET A 171 11.15 -11.33 -12.70
CA MET A 171 10.93 -12.36 -13.71
C MET A 171 10.69 -13.69 -13.01
N SER A 172 9.65 -14.41 -13.45
CA SER A 172 9.36 -15.76 -12.99
C SER A 172 10.34 -16.71 -13.67
N TRP A 173 11.02 -17.54 -12.86
CA TRP A 173 11.85 -18.62 -13.36
C TRP A 173 11.09 -19.92 -13.11
N ASP A 174 10.49 -20.48 -14.15
CA ASP A 174 10.05 -21.88 -14.15
C ASP A 174 11.26 -22.83 -14.30
#